data_AF-M6AFJ6-F1
#
_entry.id   AF-M6AFJ6-F1
#
_cell.length_a   1.000
_cell.length_b   1.000
_cell.length_c   1.000
_cell.angle_alpha   90.00
_cell.angle_beta   90.00
_cell.angle_gamma   90.00
#
_symmetry.space_group_name_H-M   'P 1'
#
loop_
_entity.id
_entity.type
_entity.pdbx_description
1 polymer ?
#
loop_
_entity_poly.entity_id
_entity_poly.type
_entity_poly.pdbx_seq_one_letter_code
_entity_poly.pdbx_strand_id
1 'polypeptide(L)'
;MAAILALIYRIIFSVGMEARGSDLVLPNFIDSKCPNYGILSPGPELEKARFEGDPTKIWVKDAKGIHTVVPAYTATDALKIYEGWEFRQFLRVYEMVCGKGLKPPFYDMIPYVKSEPLRECIQNANSSNNPRAEAECYEEANAQKK
;
A
#
# COMPACT_ATOMS: atom_id res chain seq x y z
N MET A 1 46.17 -32.83 13.27
CA MET A 1 44.84 -32.98 12.63
C MET A 1 43.92 -31.74 12.75
N ALA A 2 44.30 -30.68 13.46
CA ALA A 2 43.45 -29.47 13.60
C ALA A 2 43.63 -28.42 12.47
N ALA A 3 44.79 -28.40 11.79
CA ALA A 3 45.10 -27.38 10.78
C ALA A 3 44.38 -27.57 9.44
N ILE A 4 44.00 -28.81 9.10
CA ILE A 4 43.34 -29.14 7.82
C ILE A 4 41.85 -28.74 7.86
N LEU A 5 41.19 -28.87 9.02
CA LEU A 5 39.80 -28.46 9.23
C LEU A 5 39.61 -26.94 9.12
N ALA A 6 40.59 -26.14 9.55
CA ALA A 6 40.53 -24.68 9.46
C ALA A 6 40.63 -24.16 8.01
N LEU A 7 41.35 -24.86 7.14
CA LEU A 7 41.46 -24.54 5.72
C LEU A 7 40.16 -24.82 4.96
N ILE A 8 39.48 -25.94 5.28
CA ILE A 8 38.17 -26.26 4.69
C ILE A 8 37.09 -25.27 5.15
N TYR A 9 37.11 -24.84 6.42
CA TYR A 9 36.16 -23.86 6.94
C TYR A 9 36.28 -22.50 6.24
N ARG A 10 37.50 -22.07 5.85
CA ARG A 10 37.68 -20.85 5.06
C ARG A 10 37.19 -20.97 3.62
N ILE A 11 37.22 -22.15 3.01
CA ILE A 11 36.69 -22.34 1.65
C ILE A 11 35.16 -22.26 1.65
N ILE A 12 34.49 -22.81 2.66
CA ILE A 12 33.03 -22.80 2.76
C ILE A 12 32.48 -21.40 3.10
N PHE A 13 33.19 -20.61 3.93
CA PHE A 13 32.77 -19.26 4.31
C PHE A 13 33.34 -18.12 3.44
N SER A 14 34.22 -18.42 2.48
CA SER A 14 34.69 -17.44 1.48
C SER A 14 33.98 -17.57 0.13
N VAL A 15 33.00 -18.47 0.00
CA VAL A 15 31.92 -18.28 -0.97
C VAL A 15 31.03 -17.18 -0.40
N GLY A 16 31.57 -15.96 -0.40
CA GLY A 16 30.71 -14.80 -0.55
C GLY A 16 29.83 -15.12 -1.75
N MET A 17 28.52 -15.15 -1.54
CA MET A 17 27.58 -14.95 -2.62
C MET A 17 27.84 -13.55 -3.18
N GLU A 18 28.94 -13.37 -3.91
CA GLU A 18 28.94 -12.51 -5.06
C GLU A 18 27.95 -13.17 -6.01
N ALA A 19 26.68 -12.81 -5.86
CA ALA A 19 25.68 -12.96 -6.89
C ALA A 19 26.09 -12.07 -8.08
N ARG A 20 27.18 -12.45 -8.74
CA ARG A 20 27.52 -12.05 -10.11
C ARG A 20 26.81 -13.05 -11.00
N GLY A 21 25.51 -12.82 -11.16
CA GLY A 21 24.62 -13.65 -11.94
C GLY A 21 23.58 -12.80 -12.63
N SER A 22 23.95 -12.39 -13.84
CA SER A 22 23.14 -11.72 -14.86
C SER A 22 22.98 -10.21 -14.71
N ASP A 23 23.13 -9.53 -15.85
CA ASP A 23 22.31 -8.38 -16.23
C ASP A 23 20.83 -8.70 -15.98
N LEU A 24 20.41 -8.69 -14.71
CA LEU A 24 19.00 -8.57 -14.35
C LEU A 24 18.63 -7.17 -14.82
N VAL A 25 18.19 -7.07 -16.07
CA VAL A 25 17.43 -5.94 -16.56
C VAL A 25 16.27 -5.80 -15.60
N LEU A 26 16.44 -4.89 -14.65
CA LEU A 26 15.44 -4.63 -13.63
C LEU A 26 14.18 -4.23 -14.38
N PRO A 27 13.03 -4.87 -14.12
CA PRO A 27 11.80 -4.47 -14.77
C PRO A 27 11.58 -2.98 -14.50
N ASN A 28 11.00 -2.27 -15.46
CA ASN A 28 10.61 -0.87 -15.22
C ASN A 28 9.75 -0.83 -13.96
N PHE A 29 10.03 0.12 -13.08
CA PHE A 29 9.37 0.22 -11.79
C PHE A 29 8.93 1.66 -11.52
N ILE A 30 7.89 1.79 -10.71
CA ILE A 30 7.53 3.05 -10.11
C ILE A 30 8.33 3.21 -8.82
N ASP A 31 9.07 4.31 -8.70
CA ASP A 31 9.54 4.73 -7.37
C ASP A 31 8.29 5.00 -6.52
N SER A 32 8.21 4.40 -5.33
CA SER A 32 7.09 4.57 -4.42
C SER A 32 6.68 6.03 -4.22
N LYS A 33 7.62 7.00 -4.35
CA LYS A 33 7.37 8.44 -4.23
C LYS A 33 6.59 8.76 -2.94
N CYS A 34 6.81 7.99 -1.87
CA CYS A 34 6.19 8.23 -0.57
C CYS A 34 6.56 9.67 -0.12
N PRO A 35 5.58 10.50 0.27
CA PRO A 35 4.24 10.12 0.75
C PRO A 35 3.11 10.10 -0.30
N ASN A 36 3.40 10.33 -1.58
CA ASN A 36 2.38 10.45 -2.62
C ASN A 36 1.87 9.10 -3.16
N TYR A 37 2.42 7.98 -2.68
CA TYR A 37 1.92 6.65 -3.00
C TYR A 37 0.43 6.54 -2.66
N GLY A 38 -0.39 6.10 -3.61
CA GLY A 38 -1.85 6.04 -3.48
C GLY A 38 -2.58 7.18 -4.20
N ILE A 39 -1.88 8.24 -4.57
CA ILE A 39 -2.41 9.36 -5.37
C ILE A 39 -1.49 9.71 -6.55
N LEU A 40 -0.66 8.75 -6.98
CA LEU A 40 0.19 8.96 -8.14
C LEU A 40 -0.68 9.21 -9.37
N SER A 41 -0.29 10.18 -10.19
CA SER A 41 -1.00 10.45 -11.43
C SER A 41 -0.82 9.28 -12.39
N PRO A 42 -1.90 8.75 -12.99
CA PRO A 42 -1.79 7.80 -14.08
C PRO A 42 -0.95 8.39 -15.21
N GLY A 43 -0.05 7.59 -15.77
CA GLY A 43 0.86 8.06 -16.80
C GLY A 43 1.68 6.93 -17.43
N PRO A 44 2.50 7.25 -18.44
CA PRO A 44 3.29 6.26 -19.16
C PRO A 44 4.30 5.51 -18.28
N GLU A 45 4.72 6.10 -17.15
CA GLU A 45 5.57 5.42 -16.16
C GLU A 45 4.85 4.21 -15.55
N LEU A 46 3.56 4.35 -15.23
CA LEU A 46 2.74 3.29 -14.63
C LEU A 46 2.50 2.14 -15.61
N GLU A 47 2.27 2.48 -16.89
CA GLU A 47 2.12 1.51 -17.98
C GLU A 47 3.40 0.71 -18.19
N LYS A 48 4.56 1.37 -18.19
CA LYS A 48 5.86 0.70 -18.32
C LYS A 48 6.15 -0.22 -17.13
N ALA A 49 5.65 0.12 -15.95
CA ALA A 49 5.86 -0.66 -14.73
C ALA A 49 4.91 -1.85 -14.56
N ARG A 50 4.01 -2.12 -15.52
CA ARG A 50 3.09 -3.26 -15.45
C ARG A 50 3.84 -4.58 -15.32
N PHE A 51 3.35 -5.43 -14.43
CA PHE A 51 3.87 -6.78 -14.26
C PHE A 51 3.39 -7.67 -15.39
N GLU A 52 4.32 -8.36 -16.06
CA GLU A 52 4.04 -9.14 -17.27
C GLU A 52 3.10 -10.33 -16.99
N GLY A 53 3.17 -10.90 -15.79
CA GLY A 53 2.33 -12.03 -15.39
C GLY A 53 0.91 -11.66 -14.97
N ASP A 54 0.64 -10.38 -14.69
CA ASP A 54 -0.67 -9.88 -14.26
C ASP A 54 -0.76 -8.37 -14.51
N PRO A 55 -1.48 -7.92 -15.56
CA PRO A 55 -1.53 -6.51 -15.93
C PRO A 55 -2.26 -5.65 -14.90
N THR A 56 -2.94 -6.23 -13.91
CA THR A 56 -3.53 -5.48 -12.79
C THR A 56 -2.51 -5.08 -11.72
N LYS A 57 -1.26 -5.55 -11.87
CA LYS A 57 -0.17 -5.29 -10.94
C LYS A 57 0.96 -4.52 -11.60
N ILE A 58 1.78 -3.88 -10.78
CA ILE A 58 2.94 -3.09 -11.18
C ILE A 58 4.14 -3.42 -10.30
N TRP A 59 5.33 -3.21 -10.84
CA TRP A 59 6.58 -3.15 -10.08
C TRP A 59 6.73 -1.80 -9.40
N VAL A 60 6.99 -1.84 -8.10
CA VAL A 60 7.27 -0.67 -7.27
C VAL A 60 8.58 -0.88 -6.54
N LYS A 61 9.40 0.17 -6.46
CA LYS A 61 10.56 0.21 -5.57
C LYS A 61 10.12 0.80 -4.23
N ASP A 62 10.18 -0.02 -3.18
CA ASP A 62 9.78 0.36 -1.83
C ASP A 62 10.79 1.33 -1.17
N ALA A 63 10.45 1.85 0.01
CA ALA A 63 11.28 2.77 0.77
C ALA A 63 12.63 2.18 1.22
N LYS A 64 12.82 0.86 1.14
CA LYS A 64 14.08 0.15 1.40
C LYS A 64 14.88 -0.11 0.12
N GLY A 65 14.36 0.30 -1.04
CA GLY A 65 14.96 0.08 -2.35
C GLY A 65 14.71 -1.31 -2.94
N ILE A 66 13.80 -2.09 -2.36
CA ILE A 66 13.44 -3.44 -2.82
C ILE A 66 12.32 -3.33 -3.87
N HIS A 67 12.44 -4.08 -4.95
CA HIS A 67 11.42 -4.15 -6.00
C HIS A 67 10.37 -5.17 -5.61
N THR A 68 9.11 -4.74 -5.56
CA THR A 68 7.97 -5.56 -5.17
C THR A 68 6.82 -5.38 -6.15
N VAL A 69 6.00 -6.43 -6.31
CA VAL A 69 4.82 -6.40 -7.18
C VAL A 69 3.59 -6.11 -6.34
N VAL A 70 2.83 -5.08 -6.74
CA VAL A 70 1.63 -4.62 -6.01
C VAL A 70 0.47 -4.37 -6.96
N PRO A 71 -0.79 -4.44 -6.50
CA PRO A 71 -1.93 -4.05 -7.32
C PRO A 71 -1.86 -2.58 -7.72
N ALA A 72 -2.03 -2.27 -9.01
CA ALA A 72 -1.84 -0.94 -9.56
C ALA A 72 -2.73 0.13 -8.90
N TYR A 73 -3.99 -0.21 -8.61
CA TYR A 73 -4.94 0.71 -7.98
C TYR A 73 -4.45 1.24 -6.63
N THR A 74 -3.62 0.47 -5.91
CA THR A 74 -3.09 0.90 -4.60
C THR A 74 -2.11 2.06 -4.71
N ALA A 75 -1.55 2.30 -5.90
CA ALA A 75 -0.62 3.39 -6.15
C ALA A 75 -1.32 4.70 -6.60
N THR A 76 -2.55 4.63 -7.10
CA THR A 76 -3.22 5.75 -7.79
C THR A 76 -4.61 6.11 -7.27
N ASP A 77 -5.35 5.16 -6.69
CA ASP A 77 -6.80 5.27 -6.50
C ASP A 77 -7.22 5.39 -5.03
N ALA A 78 -6.32 5.76 -4.12
CA ALA A 78 -6.64 5.82 -2.69
C ALA A 78 -7.82 6.77 -2.38
N LEU A 79 -7.96 7.87 -3.13
CA LEU A 79 -9.08 8.82 -2.99
C LEU A 79 -10.40 8.34 -3.62
N LYS A 80 -10.43 7.13 -4.18
CA LYS A 80 -11.63 6.48 -4.72
C LYS A 80 -12.08 5.27 -3.88
N ILE A 81 -11.43 5.03 -2.74
CA ILE A 81 -11.74 3.89 -1.86
C ILE A 81 -12.94 4.23 -0.98
N TYR A 82 -14.04 3.51 -1.19
CA TYR A 82 -15.27 3.61 -0.38
C TYR A 82 -15.51 2.36 0.48
N GLU A 83 -14.83 1.25 0.18
CA GLU A 83 -15.06 -0.03 0.82
C GLU A 83 -13.99 -0.38 1.85
N GLY A 84 -14.41 -0.99 2.96
CA GLY A 84 -13.49 -1.29 4.06
C GLY A 84 -12.45 -2.35 3.75
N TRP A 85 -12.79 -3.30 2.86
CA TRP A 85 -11.83 -4.32 2.43
C TRP A 85 -10.75 -3.72 1.51
N GLU A 86 -11.13 -2.83 0.59
CA GLU A 86 -10.21 -2.08 -0.28
C GLU A 86 -9.29 -1.20 0.56
N PHE A 87 -9.85 -0.50 1.54
CA PHE A 87 -9.10 0.35 2.46
C PHE A 87 -8.04 -0.43 3.25
N ARG A 88 -8.41 -1.58 3.83
CA ARG A 88 -7.46 -2.46 4.54
C ARG A 88 -6.35 -2.95 3.62
N GLN A 89 -6.68 -3.30 2.38
CA GLN A 89 -5.70 -3.74 1.40
C GLN A 89 -4.76 -2.61 0.99
N PHE A 90 -5.29 -1.42 0.73
CA PHE A 90 -4.51 -0.23 0.44
C PHE A 90 -3.53 0.09 1.58
N LEU A 91 -3.99 0.13 2.84
CA LEU A 91 -3.10 0.40 3.97
C LEU A 91 -2.02 -0.66 4.12
N ARG A 92 -2.35 -1.94 3.95
CA ARG A 92 -1.34 -3.02 4.00
C ARG A 92 -0.25 -2.81 2.93
N VAL A 93 -0.65 -2.44 1.72
CA VAL A 93 0.31 -2.18 0.64
C VAL A 93 1.09 -0.89 0.89
N TYR A 94 0.44 0.16 1.38
CA TYR A 94 1.09 1.41 1.75
C TYR A 94 2.17 1.17 2.82
N GLU A 95 1.87 0.40 3.88
CA GLU A 95 2.85 0.07 4.91
C GLU A 95 4.01 -0.79 4.38
N MET A 96 3.72 -1.73 3.48
CA MET A 96 4.74 -2.55 2.83
C MET A 96 5.67 -1.69 1.97
N VAL A 97 5.13 -0.73 1.22
CA VAL A 97 5.86 0.10 0.26
C VAL A 97 6.56 1.28 0.95
N CYS A 98 5.87 2.00 1.82
CA CYS A 98 6.35 3.24 2.42
C CYS A 98 6.97 3.05 3.81
N GLY A 99 6.59 2.00 4.55
CA GLY A 99 7.09 1.72 5.90
C GLY A 99 5.99 1.32 6.88
N LYS A 100 6.31 0.36 7.75
CA LYS A 100 5.36 -0.20 8.73
C LYS A 100 4.83 0.88 9.67
N GLY A 101 3.52 0.89 9.87
CA GLY A 101 2.83 1.83 10.76
C GLY A 101 2.68 3.25 10.20
N LEU A 102 3.18 3.52 8.98
CA LEU A 102 2.97 4.81 8.34
C LEU A 102 1.58 4.89 7.72
N LYS A 103 0.95 6.04 7.89
CA LYS A 103 -0.28 6.42 7.18
C LYS A 103 0.06 7.45 6.10
N PRO A 104 -0.65 7.46 4.96
CA PRO A 104 -0.54 8.54 3.99
C PRO A 104 -0.96 9.88 4.63
N PRO A 105 -0.33 11.02 4.27
CA PRO A 105 -0.76 12.34 4.74
C PRO A 105 -2.19 12.71 4.35
N PHE A 106 -2.73 12.06 3.31
CA PHE A 106 -4.12 12.23 2.85
C PHE A 106 -5.08 11.20 3.46
N TYR A 107 -4.69 10.48 4.52
CA TYR A 107 -5.49 9.42 5.16
C TYR A 107 -6.93 9.84 5.46
N ASP A 108 -7.12 11.01 6.07
CA ASP A 108 -8.44 11.53 6.43
C ASP A 108 -9.26 12.00 5.22
N MET A 109 -8.64 12.11 4.04
CA MET A 109 -9.32 12.45 2.78
C MET A 109 -9.83 11.22 2.03
N ILE A 110 -9.42 10.00 2.44
CA ILE A 110 -9.89 8.76 1.84
C ILE A 110 -11.39 8.61 2.13
N PRO A 111 -12.27 8.42 1.13
CA PRO A 111 -13.71 8.44 1.34
C PRO A 111 -14.21 7.42 2.38
N TYR A 112 -13.62 6.23 2.45
CA TYR A 112 -13.92 5.24 3.48
C TYR A 112 -13.68 5.78 4.91
N VAL A 113 -12.57 6.48 5.13
CA VAL A 113 -12.22 7.10 6.43
C VAL A 113 -13.12 8.29 6.71
N LYS A 114 -13.27 9.17 5.71
CA LYS A 114 -14.10 10.38 5.80
C LYS A 114 -15.56 10.08 6.16
N SER A 115 -16.07 8.90 5.78
CA SER A 115 -17.44 8.47 6.08
C SER A 115 -17.61 7.72 7.41
N GLU A 116 -16.53 7.44 8.15
CA GLU A 116 -16.59 6.73 9.43
C GLU A 116 -17.54 7.37 10.44
N PRO A 117 -17.52 8.70 10.69
CA PRO A 117 -18.42 9.32 11.66
C PRO A 117 -19.90 9.11 11.31
N LEU A 118 -20.25 9.24 10.02
CA LEU A 118 -21.62 9.00 9.55
C LEU A 118 -22.01 7.53 9.72
N ARG A 119 -21.11 6.60 9.37
CA ARG A 119 -21.36 5.16 9.50
C ARG A 119 -21.56 4.74 10.96
N GLU A 120 -20.75 5.26 11.87
CA GLU A 120 -20.90 5.02 13.31
C GLU A 120 -22.22 5.59 13.84
N CYS A 121 -22.59 6.81 13.42
CA CYS A 121 -23.87 7.40 13.79
C CYS A 121 -25.05 6.52 13.36
N ILE A 122 -25.07 6.08 12.09
CA ILE A 122 -26.12 5.19 11.57
C ILE A 122 -26.16 3.86 12.33
N GLN A 123 -25.00 3.28 12.65
CA GLN A 123 -24.93 2.03 13.41
C GLN A 123 -25.52 2.19 14.82
N ASN A 124 -25.25 3.31 15.49
CA ASN A 124 -25.81 3.63 16.79
C ASN A 124 -27.33 3.93 16.70
N ALA A 125 -27.76 4.63 15.65
CA ALA A 125 -29.16 4.92 15.37
C ALA A 125 -30.00 3.65 15.19
N ASN A 126 -29.46 2.63 14.52
CA ASN A 126 -30.13 1.33 14.34
C ASN A 126 -30.40 0.59 15.66
N SER A 127 -29.68 0.92 16.72
CA SER A 127 -29.89 0.35 18.06
C SER A 127 -30.82 1.21 18.94
N SER A 128 -31.31 2.34 18.41
CA SER A 128 -32.18 3.27 19.10
C SER A 128 -33.66 2.96 18.85
N ASN A 129 -34.52 3.29 19.82
CA ASN A 129 -35.98 3.27 19.63
C ASN A 129 -36.49 4.55 18.92
N ASN A 130 -35.61 5.50 18.57
CA ASN A 130 -35.97 6.72 17.87
C ASN A 130 -36.02 6.47 16.35
N PRO A 131 -37.20 6.51 15.69
CA PRO A 131 -37.31 6.31 14.25
C PRO A 131 -36.66 7.44 13.42
N ARG A 132 -36.30 8.57 14.04
CA ARG A 132 -35.62 9.70 13.38
C ARG A 132 -34.10 9.64 13.49
N ALA A 133 -33.54 8.77 14.33
CA ALA A 133 -32.11 8.80 14.65
C ALA A 133 -31.20 8.67 13.41
N GLU A 134 -31.58 7.86 12.41
CA GLU A 134 -30.80 7.74 11.17
C GLU A 134 -30.86 9.04 10.34
N ALA A 135 -32.03 9.69 10.26
CA ALA A 135 -32.19 10.93 9.51
C ALA A 135 -31.34 12.07 10.13
N GLU A 136 -31.29 12.14 11.47
CA GLU A 136 -30.45 13.09 12.21
C GLU A 136 -28.96 12.93 11.83
N CYS A 137 -28.47 11.69 11.68
CA CYS A 137 -27.10 11.44 11.22
C CYS A 137 -26.80 12.05 9.84
N TYR A 138 -27.73 11.94 8.88
CA TYR A 138 -27.55 12.54 7.55
C TYR A 138 -27.65 14.07 7.58
N GLU A 139 -28.56 14.63 8.39
CA GLU A 139 -28.69 16.08 8.58
C GLU A 139 -27.37 16.68 9.11
N GLU A 140 -26.80 16.06 10.15
CA GLU A 140 -25.51 16.46 10.75
C GLU A 140 -24.34 16.35 9.76
N ALA A 141 -24.22 15.21 9.07
CA ALA A 141 -23.15 14.98 8.10
C ALA A 141 -23.22 15.94 6.90
N ASN A 142 -24.41 16.40 6.53
CA ASN A 142 -24.59 17.40 5.46
C ASN A 142 -24.36 18.83 5.95
N ALA A 143 -24.66 19.13 7.22
CA ALA A 143 -24.36 20.43 7.82
C ALA A 143 -22.84 20.69 7.89
N GLN A 144 -22.04 19.66 8.18
CA GLN A 144 -20.56 19.75 8.24
C GLN A 144 -19.87 19.94 6.86
N LYS A 145 -20.61 19.79 5.75
CA LYS A 145 -20.09 19.98 4.38
C LYS A 145 -20.27 21.41 3.86
N LYS A 146 -21.00 22.27 4.58
CA LYS A 146 -21.23 23.68 4.24
C LYS A 146 -20.16 24.56 4.86
#